data_AF-A0A2T7NSJ7-F1
#
_entry.id   AF-A0A2T7NSJ7-F1
#
_cell.length_a   1.000
_cell.length_b   1.000
_cell.length_c   1.000
_cell.angle_alpha   90.00
_cell.angle_beta   90.00
_cell.angle_gamma   90.00
#
_symmetry.space_group_name_H-M   'P 1'
#
loop_
_entity.id
_entity.type
_entity.pdbx_description
1 polymer ?
#
loop_
_entity_poly.entity_id
_entity_poly.type
_entity_poly.pdbx_seq_one_letter_code
_entity_poly.pdbx_strand_id
1 'polypeptide(L)'
;MRTYNEELKYIEKISPVCWKINKGFVENMNVDGYFYVNQRLEKLMFDELKQSCNAKGFGGFLPGMKQIANVAALPGIVGRSVGLPDVHSGYGFAIGNLAAFDMSNPKAVVSPGGVGFDINCGVRLLRTNLHEKDIQPIKEQLAQCLFDHIPVGVGSKGIIPMTAQNLEEALEMGVDWSLREGSGLSEYAVCVACISMGRALSRAKSRRNLDYTNVLAALEEKGISIRVASPKLVMEEVMLQASARSASNYGQLLSSRDNPGSSGGQLRNSIR
;
A
#
# COMPACT_ATOMS: atom_id res chain seq x y z
N MET A 1 0.17 -27.93 -16.93
CA MET A 1 0.99 -26.73 -16.64
C MET A 1 1.67 -26.33 -17.95
N ARG A 2 1.50 -25.08 -18.41
CA ARG A 2 2.11 -24.64 -19.67
C ARG A 2 3.64 -24.56 -19.55
N THR A 3 4.30 -24.88 -20.65
CA THR A 3 5.74 -24.72 -20.82
C THR A 3 6.10 -23.23 -20.90
N TYR A 4 7.37 -22.89 -20.63
CA TYR A 4 7.85 -21.51 -20.72
C TYR A 4 7.58 -20.87 -22.09
N ASN A 5 7.79 -21.61 -23.18
CA ASN A 5 7.53 -21.11 -24.53
C ASN A 5 6.03 -20.88 -24.82
N GLU A 6 5.14 -21.62 -24.16
CA GLU A 6 3.69 -21.38 -24.27
C GLU A 6 3.26 -20.16 -23.46
N GLU A 7 3.85 -19.95 -22.28
CA GLU A 7 3.62 -18.77 -21.44
C GLU A 7 4.07 -17.49 -22.17
N LEU A 8 5.24 -17.52 -22.83
CA LEU A 8 5.77 -16.38 -23.59
C LEU A 8 4.85 -15.87 -24.70
N LYS A 9 3.97 -16.72 -25.26
CA LYS A 9 3.04 -16.32 -26.33
C LYS A 9 2.03 -15.25 -25.87
N TYR A 10 1.83 -15.11 -24.56
CA TYR A 10 0.94 -14.10 -23.99
C TYR A 10 1.68 -12.85 -23.53
N ILE A 11 3.01 -12.81 -23.62
CA ILE A 11 3.81 -11.68 -23.15
C ILE A 11 4.31 -10.90 -24.35
N GLU A 12 3.97 -9.62 -24.39
CA GLU A 12 4.28 -8.73 -25.52
C GLU A 12 5.08 -7.52 -25.04
N LYS A 13 6.17 -7.19 -25.73
CA LYS A 13 6.94 -5.98 -25.45
C LYS A 13 6.26 -4.78 -26.11
N ILE A 14 5.82 -3.82 -25.32
CA ILE A 14 5.16 -2.60 -25.81
C ILE A 14 6.14 -1.45 -25.98
N SER A 15 7.12 -1.35 -25.07
CA SER A 15 8.16 -0.31 -25.12
C SER A 15 9.46 -0.83 -24.50
N PRO A 16 10.58 -0.07 -24.56
CA PRO A 16 11.83 -0.47 -23.93
C PRO A 16 11.73 -0.78 -22.44
N VAL A 17 10.69 -0.25 -21.76
CA VAL A 17 10.48 -0.42 -20.32
C VAL A 17 9.11 -1.00 -19.96
N CYS A 18 8.30 -1.42 -20.94
CA CYS A 18 6.93 -1.85 -20.70
C CYS A 18 6.62 -3.15 -21.42
N TRP A 19 6.05 -4.07 -20.65
CA TRP A 19 5.60 -5.37 -21.11
C TRP A 19 4.12 -5.54 -20.78
N LYS A 20 3.38 -6.13 -21.71
CA LYS A 20 1.98 -6.46 -21.59
C LYS A 20 1.83 -7.97 -21.39
N ILE A 21 0.98 -8.35 -20.46
CA ILE A 21 0.51 -9.72 -20.23
C ILE A 21 -0.91 -9.80 -20.78
N ASN A 22 -1.06 -10.45 -21.93
CA ASN A 22 -2.32 -10.59 -22.62
C ASN A 22 -3.28 -11.51 -21.85
N LYS A 23 -4.58 -11.21 -21.93
CA LYS A 23 -5.65 -12.10 -21.47
C LYS A 23 -5.44 -13.54 -21.97
N GLY A 24 -5.74 -14.50 -21.09
CA GLY A 24 -5.47 -15.92 -21.31
C GLY A 24 -4.13 -16.38 -20.75
N PHE A 25 -3.25 -15.48 -20.31
CA PHE A 25 -2.09 -15.87 -19.49
C PHE A 25 -2.49 -16.45 -18.13
N VAL A 26 -3.64 -16.08 -17.59
CA VAL A 26 -4.33 -16.84 -16.55
C VAL A 26 -5.78 -16.98 -16.98
N GLU A 27 -6.43 -18.07 -16.60
CA GLU A 27 -7.84 -18.27 -16.88
C GLU A 27 -8.68 -17.15 -16.23
N ASN A 28 -9.73 -16.70 -16.92
CA ASN A 28 -10.68 -15.69 -16.43
C ASN A 28 -10.11 -14.28 -16.19
N MET A 29 -9.02 -13.90 -16.86
CA MET A 29 -8.54 -12.50 -16.84
C MET A 29 -9.62 -11.53 -17.36
N ASN A 30 -10.07 -10.61 -16.51
CA ASN A 30 -11.03 -9.55 -16.85
C ASN A 30 -10.37 -8.39 -17.61
N VAL A 31 -9.11 -8.10 -17.29
CA VAL A 31 -8.28 -7.06 -17.91
C VAL A 31 -6.90 -7.62 -18.30
N ASP A 32 -6.13 -6.86 -19.08
CA ASP A 32 -4.73 -7.20 -19.34
C ASP A 32 -3.84 -6.84 -18.14
N GLY A 33 -2.71 -7.54 -18.01
CA GLY A 33 -1.64 -7.19 -17.08
C GLY A 33 -0.56 -6.34 -17.76
N TYR A 34 0.14 -5.52 -17.00
CA TYR A 34 1.30 -4.76 -17.45
C TYR A 34 2.38 -4.83 -16.38
N PHE A 35 3.65 -4.82 -16.79
CA PHE A 35 4.75 -4.59 -15.87
C PHE A 35 5.81 -3.69 -16.50
N TYR A 36 6.47 -2.90 -15.66
CA TYR A 36 7.43 -1.90 -16.10
C TYR A 36 8.83 -2.25 -15.62
N VAL A 37 9.74 -2.62 -16.51
CA VAL A 37 11.09 -3.04 -16.14
C VAL A 37 12.09 -2.57 -17.17
N ASN A 38 13.27 -2.14 -16.73
CA ASN A 38 14.39 -1.90 -17.62
C ASN A 38 15.07 -3.22 -18.03
N GLN A 39 16.06 -3.16 -18.93
CA GLN A 39 16.77 -4.35 -19.42
C GLN A 39 17.39 -5.21 -18.31
N ARG A 40 17.82 -4.62 -17.19
CA ARG A 40 18.42 -5.35 -16.06
C ARG A 40 17.37 -6.12 -15.28
N LEU A 41 16.24 -5.48 -14.99
CA LEU A 41 15.12 -6.04 -14.21
C LEU A 41 14.30 -7.03 -15.05
N GLU A 42 14.23 -6.81 -16.36
CA GLU A 42 13.59 -7.71 -17.33
C GLU A 42 14.11 -9.13 -17.17
N LYS A 43 15.43 -9.31 -17.15
CA LYS A 43 16.05 -10.63 -16.97
C LYS A 43 15.55 -11.35 -15.72
N LEU A 44 15.41 -10.64 -14.60
CA LEU A 44 14.96 -11.22 -13.33
C LEU A 44 13.51 -11.73 -13.42
N MET A 45 12.63 -10.94 -14.03
CA MET A 45 11.22 -11.31 -14.20
C MET A 45 11.06 -12.56 -15.08
N PHE A 46 11.79 -12.65 -16.19
CA PHE A 46 11.70 -13.81 -17.09
C PHE A 46 12.39 -15.05 -16.51
N ASP A 47 13.49 -14.88 -15.78
CA ASP A 47 14.16 -15.98 -15.07
C ASP A 47 13.24 -16.59 -14.01
N GLU A 48 12.50 -15.77 -13.26
CA GLU A 48 11.50 -16.21 -12.28
C GLU A 48 10.37 -17.03 -12.94
N LEU A 49 9.81 -16.54 -14.05
CA LEU A 49 8.79 -17.27 -14.81
C LEU A 49 9.33 -18.61 -15.35
N LYS A 50 10.56 -18.61 -15.89
CA LYS A 50 11.20 -19.81 -16.43
C LYS A 50 11.41 -20.87 -15.35
N GLN A 51 11.85 -20.47 -14.16
CA GLN A 51 12.01 -21.36 -13.01
C GLN A 51 10.66 -21.97 -12.59
N SER A 52 9.59 -21.15 -12.52
CA SER A 52 8.25 -21.61 -12.19
C SER A 52 7.74 -22.68 -13.17
N CYS A 53 7.99 -22.54 -14.47
CA CYS A 53 7.61 -23.54 -15.47
C CYS A 53 8.37 -24.88 -15.34
N ASN A 54 9.60 -24.83 -14.84
CA ASN A 54 10.45 -26.02 -14.71
C ASN A 54 10.23 -26.79 -13.39
N ALA A 55 9.70 -26.13 -12.36
CA ALA A 55 9.60 -26.66 -11.00
C ALA A 55 8.62 -27.83 -10.82
N LYS A 56 7.91 -28.31 -11.86
CA LYS A 56 6.88 -29.37 -11.79
C LYS A 56 5.87 -29.20 -10.62
N GLY A 57 5.67 -27.98 -10.14
CA GLY A 57 4.79 -27.67 -9.00
C GLY A 57 5.37 -27.92 -7.60
N PHE A 58 6.67 -28.18 -7.44
CA PHE A 58 7.29 -28.42 -6.15
C PHE A 58 8.13 -27.21 -5.68
N GLY A 59 7.64 -26.51 -4.64
CA GLY A 59 8.37 -25.49 -3.89
C GLY A 59 8.51 -24.13 -4.59
N GLY A 60 8.11 -23.05 -3.91
CA GLY A 60 8.29 -21.65 -4.37
C GLY A 60 7.00 -20.84 -4.42
N PHE A 61 7.12 -19.52 -4.37
CA PHE A 61 6.01 -18.59 -4.61
C PHE A 61 5.63 -18.58 -6.10
N LEU A 62 4.39 -18.20 -6.41
CA LEU A 62 3.99 -17.94 -7.80
C LEU A 62 4.78 -16.75 -8.34
N PRO A 63 5.33 -16.83 -9.57
CA PRO A 63 6.14 -15.75 -10.12
C PRO A 63 5.31 -14.47 -10.25
N GLY A 64 5.95 -13.31 -10.11
CA GLY A 64 5.30 -12.01 -10.10
C GLY A 64 4.41 -11.79 -11.33
N MET A 65 4.85 -12.25 -12.51
CA MET A 65 4.04 -12.21 -13.75
C MET A 65 2.70 -12.96 -13.62
N LYS A 66 2.69 -14.14 -12.98
CA LYS A 66 1.44 -14.89 -12.75
C LYS A 66 0.58 -14.23 -11.69
N GLN A 67 1.19 -13.63 -10.67
CA GLN A 67 0.44 -12.89 -9.66
C GLN A 67 -0.24 -11.65 -10.26
N ILE A 68 0.44 -10.88 -11.12
CA ILE A 68 -0.15 -9.76 -11.87
C ILE A 68 -1.37 -10.23 -12.67
N ALA A 69 -1.27 -11.37 -13.34
CA ALA A 69 -2.36 -11.92 -14.14
C ALA A 69 -3.50 -12.51 -13.29
N ASN A 70 -3.20 -13.12 -12.14
CA ASN A 70 -4.23 -13.55 -11.18
C ASN A 70 -5.04 -12.35 -10.67
N VAL A 71 -4.36 -11.24 -10.37
CA VAL A 71 -5.01 -9.99 -9.97
C VAL A 71 -5.89 -9.45 -11.10
N ALA A 72 -5.43 -9.56 -12.35
CA ALA A 72 -6.21 -9.18 -13.53
C ALA A 72 -7.49 -10.02 -13.74
N ALA A 73 -7.59 -11.19 -13.10
CA ALA A 73 -8.78 -12.04 -13.10
C ALA A 73 -9.78 -11.74 -11.97
N LEU A 74 -9.46 -10.80 -11.06
CA LEU A 74 -10.36 -10.46 -9.97
C LEU A 74 -11.57 -9.66 -10.48
N PRO A 75 -12.79 -9.93 -9.97
CA PRO A 75 -13.97 -9.23 -10.44
C PRO A 75 -13.97 -7.77 -9.99
N GLY A 76 -14.52 -6.89 -10.84
CA GLY A 76 -14.57 -5.45 -10.58
C GLY A 76 -13.26 -4.71 -10.78
N ILE A 77 -12.18 -5.37 -11.22
CA ILE A 77 -10.92 -4.67 -11.57
C ILE A 77 -11.15 -3.74 -12.77
N VAL A 78 -10.55 -2.55 -12.71
CA VAL A 78 -10.69 -1.50 -13.72
C VAL A 78 -9.38 -1.27 -14.45
N GLY A 79 -9.48 -1.12 -15.77
CA GLY A 79 -8.34 -0.77 -16.62
C GLY A 79 -7.36 -1.93 -16.82
N ARG A 80 -6.43 -2.12 -15.87
CA ARG A 80 -5.32 -3.07 -15.97
C ARG A 80 -4.74 -3.42 -14.59
N SER A 81 -4.12 -4.60 -14.47
CA SER A 81 -3.26 -4.95 -13.33
C SER A 81 -1.82 -4.55 -13.64
N VAL A 82 -1.14 -3.85 -12.74
CA VAL A 82 0.18 -3.24 -13.02
C VAL A 82 1.23 -3.70 -12.02
N GLY A 83 2.32 -4.30 -12.49
CA GLY A 83 3.55 -4.46 -11.72
C GLY A 83 4.47 -3.25 -11.90
N LEU A 84 4.83 -2.60 -10.80
CA LEU A 84 5.83 -1.54 -10.75
C LEU A 84 7.26 -2.08 -10.95
N PRO A 85 8.29 -1.23 -11.15
CA PRO A 85 9.64 -1.70 -11.45
C PRO A 85 10.33 -2.54 -10.38
N ASP A 86 9.86 -2.48 -9.15
CA ASP A 86 10.31 -3.28 -8.01
C ASP A 86 9.45 -4.55 -7.82
N VAL A 87 8.63 -4.92 -8.80
CA VAL A 87 7.70 -6.04 -8.67
C VAL A 87 8.43 -7.37 -8.42
N HIS A 88 7.94 -8.12 -7.44
CA HIS A 88 8.43 -9.46 -7.12
C HIS A 88 7.36 -10.29 -6.41
N SER A 89 7.59 -11.60 -6.36
CA SER A 89 6.69 -12.56 -5.71
C SER A 89 6.23 -12.11 -4.32
N GLY A 90 4.91 -11.99 -4.13
CA GLY A 90 4.26 -11.67 -2.87
C GLY A 90 3.24 -12.74 -2.43
N TYR A 91 2.27 -12.35 -1.60
CA TYR A 91 1.22 -13.23 -1.08
C TYR A 91 -0.11 -12.97 -1.81
N GLY A 92 -0.38 -13.74 -2.87
CA GLY A 92 -1.55 -13.58 -3.74
C GLY A 92 -1.34 -12.48 -4.77
N PHE A 93 -1.13 -11.25 -4.32
CA PHE A 93 -0.64 -10.15 -5.16
C PHE A 93 0.90 -10.12 -5.12
N ALA A 94 1.52 -9.66 -6.21
CA ALA A 94 2.94 -9.34 -6.19
C ALA A 94 3.18 -8.08 -5.36
N ILE A 95 4.33 -8.01 -4.68
CA ILE A 95 4.77 -6.74 -4.08
C ILE A 95 5.06 -5.78 -5.25
N GLY A 96 4.65 -4.52 -5.13
CA GLY A 96 4.69 -3.56 -6.24
C GLY A 96 3.55 -3.75 -7.26
N ASN A 97 2.54 -4.58 -6.98
CA ASN A 97 1.35 -4.69 -7.83
C ASN A 97 0.32 -3.60 -7.46
N LEU A 98 -0.12 -2.86 -8.47
CA LEU A 98 -1.22 -1.90 -8.39
C LEU A 98 -2.44 -2.44 -9.14
N ALA A 99 -3.60 -2.37 -8.49
CA ALA A 99 -4.89 -2.68 -9.09
C ALA A 99 -5.96 -1.77 -8.52
N ALA A 100 -6.86 -1.28 -9.38
CA ALA A 100 -8.00 -0.47 -8.98
C ALA A 100 -9.29 -1.27 -9.20
N PHE A 101 -10.24 -1.15 -8.27
CA PHE A 101 -11.53 -1.85 -8.32
C PHE A 101 -12.68 -0.86 -8.28
N ASP A 102 -13.71 -1.10 -9.09
CA ASP A 102 -14.91 -0.26 -9.17
C ASP A 102 -15.85 -0.53 -8.00
N MET A 103 -15.92 0.41 -7.05
CA MET A 103 -16.77 0.29 -5.87
C MET A 103 -18.27 0.32 -6.18
N SER A 104 -18.69 0.74 -7.38
CA SER A 104 -20.09 0.66 -7.81
C SER A 104 -20.50 -0.73 -8.30
N ASN A 105 -19.52 -1.59 -8.60
CA ASN A 105 -19.76 -2.94 -9.05
C ASN A 105 -19.97 -3.86 -7.83
N PRO A 106 -21.13 -4.52 -7.68
CA PRO A 106 -21.41 -5.36 -6.51
C PRO A 106 -20.52 -6.60 -6.41
N LYS A 107 -19.85 -6.97 -7.51
CA LYS A 107 -18.90 -8.08 -7.56
C LYS A 107 -17.47 -7.63 -7.29
N ALA A 108 -17.20 -6.34 -7.14
CA ALA A 108 -15.87 -5.85 -6.82
C ALA A 108 -15.37 -6.45 -5.50
N VAL A 109 -14.06 -6.60 -5.43
CA VAL A 109 -13.40 -7.25 -4.31
C VAL A 109 -12.40 -6.34 -3.62
N VAL A 110 -12.26 -6.53 -2.32
CA VAL A 110 -11.09 -6.09 -1.56
C VAL A 110 -10.34 -7.31 -1.10
N SER A 111 -9.05 -7.37 -1.44
CA SER A 111 -8.17 -8.48 -1.12
C SER A 111 -7.11 -8.04 -0.11
N PRO A 112 -7.08 -8.63 1.09
CA PRO A 112 -6.03 -8.38 2.09
C PRO A 112 -4.61 -8.58 1.55
N GLY A 113 -4.44 -9.59 0.69
CA GLY A 113 -3.16 -9.88 0.03
C GLY A 113 -2.70 -8.77 -0.91
N GLY A 114 -3.61 -7.93 -1.41
CA GLY A 114 -3.30 -6.75 -2.21
C GLY A 114 -2.94 -5.52 -1.38
N VAL A 115 -3.21 -5.51 -0.08
CA VAL A 115 -2.78 -4.46 0.86
C VAL A 115 -1.44 -4.84 1.50
N GLY A 116 -1.30 -6.10 1.91
CA GLY A 116 -0.11 -6.64 2.57
C GLY A 116 -0.29 -6.75 4.10
N PHE A 117 0.56 -7.57 4.72
CA PHE A 117 0.49 -7.86 6.16
C PHE A 117 0.80 -6.63 7.04
N ASP A 118 1.76 -5.82 6.62
CA ASP A 118 2.13 -4.58 7.32
C ASP A 118 1.34 -3.40 6.74
N ILE A 119 0.08 -3.32 7.16
CA ILE A 119 -0.86 -2.31 6.70
C ILE A 119 -0.35 -0.92 7.06
N ASN A 120 -0.31 -0.03 6.06
CA ASN A 120 0.23 1.32 6.15
C ASN A 120 1.75 1.36 6.43
N CYS A 121 2.49 0.32 6.05
CA CYS A 121 3.94 0.43 5.88
C CYS A 121 4.23 1.58 4.91
N GLY A 122 5.07 2.51 5.35
CA GLY A 122 5.24 3.76 4.63
C GLY A 122 6.45 4.53 5.14
N VAL A 123 6.74 5.62 4.44
CA VAL A 123 7.89 6.47 4.71
C VAL A 123 7.38 7.84 5.14
N ARG A 124 8.02 8.41 6.18
CA ARG A 124 7.84 9.81 6.57
C ARG A 124 9.15 10.55 6.34
N LEU A 125 9.08 11.67 5.64
CA LEU A 125 10.21 12.57 5.46
C LEU A 125 10.05 13.78 6.38
N LEU A 126 11.07 14.04 7.21
CA LEU A 126 11.17 15.25 8.03
C LEU A 126 12.28 16.13 7.47
N ARG A 127 11.97 17.40 7.22
CA ARG A 127 12.92 18.39 6.72
C ARG A 127 13.43 19.26 7.86
N THR A 128 14.73 19.47 7.92
CA THR A 128 15.38 20.40 8.85
C THR A 128 15.96 21.60 8.08
N ASN A 129 16.40 22.63 8.80
CA ASN A 129 17.14 23.76 8.22
C ASN A 129 18.66 23.50 8.17
N LEU A 130 19.11 22.27 8.44
CA LEU A 130 20.52 21.89 8.46
C LEU A 130 20.98 21.47 7.06
N HIS A 131 22.22 21.77 6.73
CA HIS A 131 22.86 21.34 5.50
C HIS A 131 23.81 20.17 5.76
N GLU A 132 24.23 19.47 4.70
CA GLU A 132 25.13 18.32 4.81
C GLU A 132 26.41 18.65 5.60
N LYS A 133 27.01 19.82 5.37
CA LYS A 133 28.21 20.27 6.08
C LYS A 133 28.05 20.37 7.60
N ASP A 134 26.82 20.59 8.07
CA ASP A 134 26.50 20.71 9.50
C ASP A 134 26.38 19.31 10.14
N ILE A 135 26.02 18.29 9.34
CA ILE A 135 25.79 16.92 9.78
C ILE A 135 27.05 16.06 9.66
N GLN A 136 27.86 16.23 8.61
CA GLN A 136 29.03 15.39 8.34
C GLN A 136 29.97 15.22 9.55
N PRO A 137 30.29 16.27 10.34
CA PRO A 137 31.15 16.13 11.51
C PRO A 137 30.54 15.34 12.68
N ILE A 138 29.20 15.30 12.78
CA ILE A 138 28.46 14.71 13.92
C ILE A 138 27.63 13.48 13.54
N LYS A 139 27.73 13.00 12.30
CA LYS A 139 26.83 11.97 11.75
C LYS A 139 26.75 10.69 12.59
N GLU A 140 27.87 10.25 13.16
CA GLU A 140 27.93 9.04 13.98
C GLU A 140 27.27 9.26 15.34
N GLN A 141 27.54 10.40 15.98
CA GLN A 141 26.90 10.79 17.24
C GLN A 141 25.40 10.95 17.06
N LEU A 142 24.97 11.59 15.97
CA LEU A 142 23.56 11.76 15.64
C LEU A 142 22.88 10.42 15.39
N ALA A 143 23.49 9.52 14.61
CA ALA A 143 22.94 8.20 14.36
C ALA A 143 22.81 7.38 15.65
N GLN A 144 23.82 7.44 16.53
CA GLN A 144 23.77 6.77 17.84
C GLN A 144 22.67 7.37 18.72
N CYS A 145 22.57 8.70 18.80
CA CYS A 145 21.49 9.35 19.55
C CYS A 145 20.11 8.97 19.02
N LEU A 146 19.91 8.87 17.69
CA LEU A 146 18.66 8.41 17.11
C LEU A 146 18.36 6.96 17.49
N PHE A 147 19.36 6.08 17.46
CA PHE A 147 19.20 4.69 17.85
C PHE A 147 18.83 4.55 19.34
N ASP A 148 19.45 5.35 20.21
CA ASP A 148 19.19 5.32 21.66
C ASP A 148 17.77 5.82 22.00
N HIS A 149 17.23 6.77 21.22
CA HIS A 149 15.92 7.38 21.48
C HIS A 149 14.77 6.75 20.68
N ILE A 150 15.04 6.07 19.57
CA ILE A 150 14.04 5.42 18.74
C ILE A 150 14.10 3.91 18.99
N PRO A 151 13.18 3.35 19.80
CA PRO A 151 13.21 1.92 20.10
C PRO A 151 12.98 1.10 18.82
N VAL A 152 13.96 0.27 18.49
CA VAL A 152 13.92 -0.67 17.36
C VAL A 152 14.06 -2.11 17.84
N GLY A 153 13.57 -3.07 17.04
CA GLY A 153 13.71 -4.50 17.31
C GLY A 153 12.43 -5.18 17.83
N VAL A 154 12.30 -6.47 17.52
CA VAL A 154 11.14 -7.28 17.90
C VAL A 154 11.12 -7.48 19.42
N GLY A 155 10.00 -7.14 20.06
CA GLY A 155 9.82 -7.25 21.51
C GLY A 155 10.33 -6.06 22.32
N SER A 156 10.92 -5.05 21.66
CA SER A 156 11.23 -3.77 22.30
C SER A 156 9.93 -3.03 22.67
N LYS A 157 9.94 -2.31 23.79
CA LYS A 157 8.79 -1.53 24.26
C LYS A 157 9.01 -0.06 23.94
N GLY A 158 7.93 0.61 23.55
CA GLY A 158 7.93 2.06 23.38
C GLY A 158 8.18 2.78 24.71
N ILE A 159 8.73 4.00 24.61
CA ILE A 159 8.98 4.88 25.78
C ILE A 159 7.66 5.41 26.35
N ILE A 160 6.62 5.53 25.51
CA ILE A 160 5.28 5.98 25.91
C ILE A 160 4.54 4.79 26.57
N PRO A 161 4.19 4.89 27.86
CA PRO A 161 3.38 3.87 28.53
C PRO A 161 1.99 3.83 27.88
N MET A 162 1.60 2.67 27.35
CA MET A 162 0.34 2.50 26.64
C MET A 162 -0.55 1.51 27.39
N THR A 163 -1.73 1.97 27.80
CA THR A 163 -2.81 1.08 28.22
C THR A 163 -3.57 0.54 27.01
N ALA A 164 -4.40 -0.49 27.21
CA ALA A 164 -5.29 -0.99 26.16
C ALA A 164 -6.25 0.09 25.63
N GLN A 165 -6.69 1.00 26.50
CA GLN A 165 -7.55 2.12 26.12
C GLN A 165 -6.78 3.18 25.32
N ASN A 166 -5.55 3.51 25.70
CA ASN A 166 -4.72 4.44 24.94
C ASN A 166 -4.44 3.93 23.52
N LEU A 167 -4.16 2.63 23.38
CA LEU A 167 -3.98 2.00 22.08
C LEU A 167 -5.24 2.09 21.22
N GLU A 168 -6.41 1.96 21.82
CA GLU A 168 -7.69 2.05 21.12
C GLU A 168 -7.94 3.46 20.59
N GLU A 169 -7.80 4.46 21.44
CA GLU A 169 -7.92 5.87 21.04
C GLU A 169 -6.88 6.24 19.96
N ALA A 170 -5.65 5.72 20.07
CA ALA A 170 -4.61 5.94 19.08
C ALA A 170 -4.95 5.35 17.69
N LEU A 171 -5.71 4.25 17.65
CA LEU A 171 -6.14 3.65 16.39
C LEU A 171 -7.28 4.44 15.75
N GLU A 172 -8.25 4.87 16.57
CA GLU A 172 -9.40 5.64 16.11
C GLU A 172 -9.01 7.05 15.64
N MET A 173 -8.13 7.73 16.39
CA MET A 173 -7.73 9.12 16.10
C MET A 173 -6.44 9.23 15.29
N GLY A 174 -5.66 8.16 15.16
CA GLY A 174 -4.39 8.18 14.46
C GLY A 174 -3.41 9.20 15.02
N VAL A 175 -2.94 10.13 14.18
CA VAL A 175 -1.95 11.14 14.59
C VAL A 175 -2.51 12.17 15.58
N ASP A 176 -3.82 12.42 15.56
CA ASP A 176 -4.44 13.39 16.46
C ASP A 176 -4.32 12.96 17.92
N TRP A 177 -4.31 11.64 18.16
CA TRP A 177 -3.99 11.09 19.49
C TRP A 177 -2.57 11.48 19.92
N SER A 178 -1.59 11.30 19.02
CA SER A 178 -0.18 11.60 19.31
C SER A 178 0.05 13.09 19.60
N LEU A 179 -0.68 13.97 18.92
CA LEU A 179 -0.66 15.41 19.21
C LEU A 179 -1.25 15.74 20.58
N ARG A 180 -2.41 15.13 20.91
CA ARG A 180 -3.10 15.37 22.18
C ARG A 180 -2.25 14.96 23.37
N GLU A 181 -1.55 13.83 23.27
CA GLU A 181 -0.65 13.35 24.32
C GLU A 181 0.69 14.13 24.37
N GLY A 182 0.86 15.18 23.56
CA GLY A 182 2.04 16.04 23.57
C GLY A 182 3.29 15.44 22.90
N SER A 183 3.14 14.36 22.14
CA SER A 183 4.23 13.66 21.46
C SER A 183 4.59 14.25 20.09
N GLY A 184 4.05 15.41 19.72
CA GLY A 184 4.37 16.11 18.46
C GLY A 184 3.93 17.57 18.47
N LEU A 185 4.60 18.43 17.67
CA LEU A 185 4.09 19.78 17.39
C LEU A 185 2.93 19.71 16.38
N SER A 186 1.93 20.57 16.56
CA SER A 186 0.73 20.68 15.72
C SER A 186 1.04 20.82 14.21
N GLU A 187 2.17 21.45 13.86
CA GLU A 187 2.63 21.60 12.47
C GLU A 187 2.99 20.25 11.80
N TYR A 188 3.42 19.23 12.56
CA TYR A 188 3.80 17.92 12.01
C TYR A 188 2.60 17.02 11.69
N ALA A 189 1.42 17.29 12.27
CA ALA A 189 0.21 16.53 11.96
C ALA A 189 -0.36 16.83 10.58
N VAL A 190 -0.12 18.04 10.07
CA VAL A 190 -0.58 18.50 8.74
C VAL A 190 0.01 17.63 7.63
N CYS A 191 1.25 17.14 7.76
CA CYS A 191 1.84 16.22 6.79
C CYS A 191 1.23 14.81 6.83
N VAL A 192 0.68 14.37 7.96
CA VAL A 192 0.17 13.00 8.15
C VAL A 192 -1.30 12.88 7.77
N ALA A 193 -2.07 13.95 8.00
CA ALA A 193 -3.47 14.06 7.58
C ALA A 193 -3.65 13.94 6.05
N CYS A 194 -2.62 14.28 5.26
CA CYS A 194 -2.67 14.26 3.80
C CYS A 194 -2.69 12.86 3.16
N ILE A 195 -2.42 11.76 3.87
CA ILE A 195 -2.30 10.42 3.25
C ILE A 195 -3.30 9.38 3.81
N SER A 196 -3.69 9.42 5.10
CA SER A 196 -4.93 8.82 5.65
C SER A 196 -4.94 8.86 7.19
N MET A 197 -6.15 8.99 7.76
CA MET A 197 -6.42 8.90 9.20
C MET A 197 -6.47 7.43 9.67
N GLY A 198 -5.31 6.82 9.91
CA GLY A 198 -5.16 5.63 10.76
C GLY A 198 -6.03 4.40 10.42
N ARG A 199 -6.08 3.43 11.33
CA ARG A 199 -6.86 2.18 11.23
C ARG A 199 -8.04 2.24 12.20
N ALA A 200 -9.28 2.10 11.73
CA ALA A 200 -10.47 2.24 12.57
C ALA A 200 -10.52 1.33 13.83
N LEU A 201 -9.95 0.10 13.80
CA LEU A 201 -9.77 -0.76 15.00
C LEU A 201 -8.49 -1.62 14.92
N SER A 202 -8.07 -2.13 16.10
CA SER A 202 -6.90 -3.01 16.25
C SER A 202 -7.20 -4.45 15.81
N ARG A 203 -6.20 -5.17 15.29
CA ARG A 203 -6.30 -6.60 14.93
C ARG A 203 -6.92 -7.46 16.05
N ALA A 204 -6.48 -7.23 17.29
CA ALA A 204 -6.94 -7.98 18.46
C ALA A 204 -8.36 -7.60 18.91
N LYS A 205 -8.81 -6.36 18.65
CA LYS A 205 -10.17 -5.90 18.97
C LYS A 205 -11.16 -6.31 17.88
N SER A 206 -10.81 -6.19 16.60
CA SER A 206 -11.65 -6.70 15.50
C SER A 206 -11.95 -8.18 15.69
N ARG A 207 -10.97 -8.98 16.10
CA ARG A 207 -11.16 -10.42 16.37
C ARG A 207 -11.98 -10.75 17.62
N ARG A 208 -12.15 -9.80 18.53
CA ARG A 208 -12.94 -9.98 19.77
C ARG A 208 -14.35 -9.44 19.64
N ASN A 209 -14.52 -8.37 18.87
CA ASN A 209 -15.75 -7.58 18.86
C ASN A 209 -16.53 -7.71 17.55
N LEU A 210 -15.89 -8.17 16.47
CA LEU A 210 -16.58 -8.41 15.22
C LEU A 210 -16.74 -9.91 15.01
N ASP A 211 -17.99 -10.31 14.80
CA ASP A 211 -18.26 -11.61 14.21
C ASP A 211 -18.09 -11.52 12.69
N TYR A 212 -17.37 -12.48 12.11
CA TYR A 212 -17.13 -12.49 10.67
C TYR A 212 -18.43 -12.60 9.87
N THR A 213 -19.47 -13.25 10.42
CA THR A 213 -20.77 -13.37 9.75
C THR A 213 -21.47 -12.01 9.63
N ASN A 214 -21.54 -11.25 10.72
CA ASN A 214 -22.11 -9.91 10.76
C ASN A 214 -21.35 -8.95 9.85
N VAL A 215 -20.03 -9.10 9.80
CA VAL A 215 -19.16 -8.31 8.93
C VAL A 215 -19.40 -8.63 7.46
N LEU A 216 -19.47 -9.91 7.09
CA LEU A 216 -19.78 -10.32 5.72
C LEU A 216 -21.18 -9.84 5.31
N ALA A 217 -22.17 -9.95 6.19
CA ALA A 217 -23.52 -9.45 5.95
C ALA A 217 -23.55 -7.92 5.75
N ALA A 218 -22.84 -7.15 6.58
CA ALA A 218 -22.75 -5.70 6.45
C ALA A 218 -21.98 -5.24 5.20
N LEU A 219 -21.01 -6.04 4.73
CA LEU A 219 -20.31 -5.81 3.47
C LEU A 219 -21.21 -6.13 2.27
N GLU A 220 -21.95 -7.24 2.34
CA GLU A 220 -22.91 -7.65 1.31
C GLU A 220 -24.05 -6.63 1.15
N GLU A 221 -24.58 -6.10 2.26
CA GLU A 221 -25.56 -5.00 2.26
C GLU A 221 -25.01 -3.73 1.58
N LYS A 222 -23.70 -3.49 1.72
CA LYS A 222 -23.00 -2.38 1.05
C LYS A 222 -22.61 -2.68 -0.39
N GLY A 223 -22.96 -3.85 -0.92
CA GLY A 223 -22.60 -4.30 -2.27
C GLY A 223 -21.12 -4.64 -2.43
N ILE A 224 -20.44 -5.03 -1.35
CA ILE A 224 -19.01 -5.29 -1.35
C ILE A 224 -18.80 -6.79 -1.16
N SER A 225 -18.28 -7.45 -2.19
CA SER A 225 -17.96 -8.88 -2.11
C SER A 225 -16.51 -9.07 -1.64
N ILE A 226 -16.27 -9.87 -0.61
CA ILE A 226 -14.90 -10.18 -0.14
C ILE A 226 -14.64 -11.68 -0.28
N ARG A 227 -13.49 -12.02 -0.88
CA ARG A 227 -12.97 -13.39 -0.88
C ARG A 227 -11.74 -13.46 0.01
N VAL A 228 -11.80 -14.33 1.00
CA VAL A 228 -10.74 -14.56 1.97
C VAL A 228 -10.47 -16.06 2.09
N ALA A 229 -9.21 -16.41 2.34
CA ALA A 229 -8.81 -17.80 2.59
C ALA A 229 -9.26 -18.31 3.98
N SER A 230 -9.65 -17.41 4.88
CA SER A 230 -10.03 -17.74 6.26
C SER A 230 -10.98 -16.68 6.83
N PRO A 231 -12.00 -17.07 7.63
CA PRO A 231 -12.86 -16.15 8.37
C PRO A 231 -12.09 -15.15 9.25
N LYS A 232 -10.93 -15.54 9.76
CA LYS A 232 -10.09 -14.68 10.61
C LYS A 232 -9.56 -13.46 9.85
N LEU A 233 -9.28 -13.60 8.55
CA LEU A 233 -8.77 -12.51 7.71
C LEU A 233 -9.84 -11.45 7.44
N VAL A 234 -11.13 -11.82 7.39
CA VAL A 234 -12.24 -10.86 7.21
C VAL A 234 -12.26 -9.84 8.34
N MET A 235 -12.19 -10.33 9.58
CA MET A 235 -12.23 -9.46 10.76
C MET A 235 -11.02 -8.52 10.82
N GLU A 236 -9.86 -8.95 10.31
CA GLU A 236 -8.63 -8.15 10.35
C GLU A 236 -8.67 -6.96 9.39
N GLU A 237 -9.48 -7.03 8.32
CA GLU A 237 -9.33 -6.19 7.11
C GLU A 237 -10.50 -5.23 6.88
N VAL A 238 -11.64 -5.48 7.51
CA VAL A 238 -12.85 -4.63 7.40
C VAL A 238 -12.69 -3.21 7.93
N MET A 239 -11.68 -2.97 8.78
CA MET A 239 -11.39 -1.64 9.31
C MET A 239 -10.89 -0.66 8.26
N LEU A 240 -10.38 -1.14 7.13
CA LEU A 240 -9.94 -0.30 6.02
C LEU A 240 -11.11 0.30 5.26
N GLN A 241 -12.28 -0.36 5.24
CA GLN A 241 -13.43 0.10 4.46
C GLN A 241 -14.30 1.13 5.17
N ALA A 242 -14.28 1.19 6.50
CA ALA A 242 -15.03 2.20 7.26
C ALA A 242 -14.40 3.60 7.09
N SER A 243 -13.07 3.70 6.96
CA SER A 243 -12.37 4.99 6.82
C SER A 243 -12.51 5.64 5.43
N ALA A 244 -12.86 4.86 4.39
CA ALA A 244 -12.95 5.37 3.02
C ALA A 244 -14.16 6.31 2.75
N ARG A 245 -15.19 6.31 3.62
CA ARG A 245 -16.39 7.15 3.44
C ARG A 245 -16.29 8.57 4.03
N SER A 246 -15.30 8.86 4.87
CA SER A 246 -15.17 10.20 5.51
C SER A 246 -14.42 11.23 4.66
N ALA A 247 -13.87 10.85 3.50
CA ALA A 247 -13.10 11.74 2.64
C ALA A 247 -13.95 12.77 1.86
N SER A 248 -15.29 12.66 1.86
CA SER A 248 -16.16 13.55 1.08
C SER A 248 -16.39 14.94 1.68
N ASN A 249 -16.01 15.19 2.93
CA ASN A 249 -16.45 16.39 3.67
C ASN A 249 -15.39 17.49 3.83
N TYR A 250 -14.18 17.33 3.29
CA TYR A 250 -13.09 18.33 3.43
C TYR A 250 -12.58 18.89 2.09
N GLY A 251 -13.42 18.85 1.05
CA GLY A 251 -13.13 19.45 -0.27
C GLY A 251 -13.21 20.99 -0.32
N GLN A 252 -13.36 21.68 0.81
CA GLN A 252 -13.39 23.14 0.90
C GLN A 252 -12.63 23.59 2.16
N LEU A 253 -11.91 24.72 2.04
CA LEU A 253 -10.95 25.34 2.98
C LEU A 253 -9.51 24.79 2.81
N LEU A 254 -8.51 25.53 2.32
CA LEU A 254 -8.20 26.95 2.46
C LEU A 254 -7.59 27.52 1.16
N SER A 255 -8.35 28.36 0.47
CA SER A 255 -7.82 29.47 -0.31
C SER A 255 -8.09 30.74 0.49
N SER A 256 -7.21 31.04 1.43
CA SER A 256 -7.16 32.37 2.05
C SER A 256 -5.70 32.78 2.11
N ARG A 257 -5.31 33.54 1.09
CA ARG A 257 -4.08 34.31 1.07
C ARG A 257 -4.19 35.38 2.14
N ASP A 258 -3.50 35.19 3.25
CA ASP A 258 -3.03 36.30 4.07
C ASP A 258 -1.51 36.37 3.94
N ASN A 259 -1.05 37.29 3.09
CA ASN A 259 0.29 37.83 3.21
C ASN A 259 0.22 39.33 2.89
N PRO A 260 0.46 40.23 3.87
CA PRO A 260 0.45 41.65 3.62
C PRO A 260 1.77 42.07 2.95
N GLY A 261 1.65 42.60 1.74
CA GLY A 261 2.59 43.58 1.17
C GLY A 261 4.03 43.13 0.89
N SER A 262 4.32 42.80 -0.38
CA SER A 262 5.43 43.42 -1.11
C SER A 262 5.36 43.08 -2.61
N SER A 263 5.05 44.13 -3.38
CA SER A 263 5.43 44.40 -4.77
C SER A 263 5.91 43.26 -5.68
N GLY A 264 5.01 42.88 -6.60
CA GLY A 264 5.25 42.77 -8.05
C GLY A 264 6.60 42.21 -8.53
N GLY A 265 6.62 40.91 -8.82
CA GLY A 265 7.64 40.28 -9.65
C GLY A 265 7.10 39.02 -10.31
N GLN A 266 6.69 39.11 -11.58
CA GLN A 266 6.37 37.96 -12.42
C GLN A 266 7.61 37.06 -12.52
N LEU A 267 7.52 35.81 -12.05
CA LEU A 267 8.51 34.78 -12.35
C LEU A 267 7.89 33.72 -13.23
N ARG A 268 8.43 33.71 -14.45
CA ARG A 268 8.11 32.88 -15.61
C ARG A 268 8.40 31.41 -15.35
N ASN A 269 7.61 30.57 -16.03
CA ASN A 269 7.90 29.18 -16.33
C ASN A 269 9.32 28.98 -16.88
N SER A 270 10.09 28.13 -16.22
CA SER A 270 11.09 27.19 -16.77
C SER A 270 11.52 26.31 -15.58
N ILE A 271 11.79 25.01 -15.70
CA ILE A 271 12.96 24.34 -16.30
C ILE A 271 12.57 22.84 -16.21
N ARG A 272 12.47 22.10 -17.33
CA ARG A 272 13.51 21.24 -17.93
C ARG A 272 14.07 20.16 -17.01
#